data_AF-A0A349H0L6-F1
#
_entry.id   AF-A0A349H0L6-F1
#
_cell.length_a   1.000
_cell.length_b   1.000
_cell.length_c   1.000
_cell.angle_alpha   90.00
_cell.angle_beta   90.00
_cell.angle_gamma   90.00
#
_symmetry.space_group_name_H-M   'P 1'
#
loop_
_entity.id
_entity.type
_entity.pdbx_description
1 polymer ?
#
loop_
_entity_poly.entity_id
_entity_poly.type
_entity_poly.pdbx_seq_one_letter_code
_entity_poly.pdbx_strand_id
1 'polypeptide(L)'
;MWWPISNPTMSRTDEHPIKSHLTFVRDDGGKRVDVLVDGELFTACIYPDSIMKPVLYPVVTAGGQRVTRAFPLDRVAGERVDHPHHVGIWLNYGNVNGLDFWNHPEAIPADRKHKFGTIRHREIIDAREDGSTAFLSFSADWLRPNGSPLIAERTD
;
A
#
# COMPACT_ATOMS: atom_id res chain seq x y z
N MET A 1 -32.38 -46.47 -23.54
CA MET A 1 -32.67 -45.09 -23.12
C MET A 1 -31.34 -44.38 -22.92
N TRP A 2 -30.94 -43.56 -23.88
CA TRP A 2 -29.69 -42.78 -23.88
C TRP A 2 -30.06 -41.38 -24.37
N TRP A 3 -29.84 -40.37 -23.53
CA TRP A 3 -29.97 -38.96 -23.91
C TRP A 3 -28.58 -38.43 -24.25
N PRO A 4 -28.34 -37.80 -25.42
CA PRO A 4 -27.09 -37.11 -25.64
C PRO A 4 -27.10 -35.79 -24.85
N ILE A 5 -26.07 -35.58 -24.05
CA ILE A 5 -25.76 -34.27 -23.45
C ILE A 5 -25.05 -33.46 -24.52
N SER A 6 -25.73 -32.46 -25.10
CA SER A 6 -25.07 -31.42 -25.85
C SER A 6 -24.44 -30.43 -24.88
N ASN A 7 -23.11 -30.35 -24.83
CA ASN A 7 -22.44 -29.22 -24.21
C ASN A 7 -22.76 -27.97 -25.05
N PRO A 8 -23.31 -26.89 -24.48
CA PRO A 8 -23.36 -25.64 -25.19
C PRO A 8 -21.91 -25.14 -25.34
N THR A 9 -21.46 -25.00 -26.58
CA THR A 9 -20.30 -24.19 -26.90
C THR A 9 -20.59 -22.77 -26.43
N MET A 10 -20.00 -22.38 -25.29
CA MET A 10 -19.86 -20.95 -24.98
C MET A 10 -19.02 -20.35 -26.10
N SER A 11 -19.66 -19.62 -27.01
CA SER A 11 -18.95 -18.71 -27.89
C SER A 11 -18.18 -17.75 -27.00
N ARG A 12 -16.86 -17.73 -27.16
CA ARG A 12 -15.97 -16.73 -26.58
C ARG A 12 -16.35 -15.39 -27.24
N THR A 13 -17.42 -14.76 -26.77
CA THR A 13 -17.84 -13.44 -27.20
C THR A 13 -16.79 -12.48 -26.70
N ASP A 14 -15.98 -11.99 -27.64
CA ASP A 14 -15.32 -10.69 -27.62
C ASP A 14 -14.95 -10.17 -26.23
N GLU A 15 -13.84 -10.68 -25.67
CA GLU A 15 -13.07 -9.92 -24.69
C GLU A 15 -12.56 -8.66 -25.39
N HIS A 16 -13.41 -7.63 -25.45
CA HIS A 16 -12.90 -6.28 -25.49
C HIS A 16 -12.09 -6.11 -24.21
N PRO A 17 -10.78 -5.80 -24.28
CA PRO A 17 -10.05 -5.46 -23.08
C PRO A 17 -10.81 -4.30 -22.45
N ILE A 18 -11.34 -4.53 -21.24
CA ILE A 18 -11.96 -3.46 -20.46
C ILE A 18 -10.84 -2.45 -20.25
N LYS A 19 -10.89 -1.35 -21.01
CA LYS A 19 -9.97 -0.23 -20.82
C LYS A 19 -10.45 0.51 -19.59
N SER A 20 -9.96 0.11 -18.43
CA SER A 20 -10.14 0.89 -17.22
C SER A 20 -9.28 2.15 -17.29
N HIS A 21 -9.85 3.26 -16.84
CA HIS A 21 -9.17 4.54 -16.72
C HIS A 21 -8.52 4.65 -15.34
N LEU A 22 -7.19 4.69 -15.31
CA LEU A 22 -6.44 4.93 -14.08
C LEU A 22 -6.31 6.43 -13.84
N THR A 23 -6.42 6.86 -12.60
CA THR A 23 -6.20 8.27 -12.24
C THR A 23 -5.52 8.41 -10.89
N PHE A 24 -4.55 9.31 -10.79
CA PHE A 24 -4.01 9.75 -9.50
C PHE A 24 -4.69 11.01 -8.99
N VAL A 25 -5.05 11.03 -7.71
CA VAL A 25 -5.47 12.26 -7.00
C VAL A 25 -4.52 12.52 -5.85
N ARG A 26 -3.74 13.61 -5.95
CA ARG A 26 -2.73 13.97 -4.94
C ARG A 26 -3.33 14.88 -3.87
N ASP A 27 -3.09 14.51 -2.62
CA ASP A 27 -3.34 15.32 -1.43
C ASP A 27 -2.07 15.36 -0.58
N ASP A 28 -1.14 16.25 -0.97
CA ASP A 28 0.15 16.39 -0.29
C ASP A 28 -0.04 16.87 1.16
N GLY A 29 -1.09 17.65 1.45
CA GLY A 29 -1.41 18.14 2.80
C GLY A 29 -1.92 17.02 3.72
N GLY A 30 -2.74 16.12 3.18
CA GLY A 30 -3.18 14.88 3.84
C GLY A 30 -2.17 13.74 3.76
N LYS A 31 -1.00 13.94 3.13
CA LYS A 31 0.06 12.95 2.94
C LYS A 31 -0.44 11.67 2.25
N ARG A 32 -1.10 11.85 1.11
CA ARG A 32 -1.83 10.80 0.40
C ARG A 32 -1.81 11.00 -1.11
N VAL A 33 -1.73 9.90 -1.86
CA VAL A 33 -2.01 9.84 -3.29
C VAL A 33 -3.02 8.73 -3.54
N ASP A 34 -4.23 9.09 -3.92
CA ASP A 34 -5.27 8.13 -4.33
C ASP A 34 -4.96 7.57 -5.72
N VAL A 35 -5.23 6.28 -5.88
CA VAL A 35 -5.18 5.55 -7.15
C VAL A 35 -6.60 5.09 -7.45
N LEU A 36 -7.20 5.71 -8.45
CA LEU A 36 -8.57 5.44 -8.88
C LEU A 36 -8.56 4.56 -10.13
N VAL A 37 -9.55 3.66 -10.21
CA VAL A 37 -9.88 2.87 -11.40
C VAL A 37 -11.31 3.24 -11.76
N ASP A 38 -11.52 3.81 -12.94
CA ASP A 38 -12.82 4.26 -13.43
C ASP A 38 -13.54 5.24 -12.47
N GLY A 39 -12.75 6.06 -11.77
CA GLY A 39 -13.23 7.04 -10.79
C GLY A 39 -13.49 6.49 -9.38
N GLU A 40 -13.37 5.18 -9.18
CA GLU A 40 -13.52 4.53 -7.89
C GLU A 40 -12.17 4.23 -7.23
N LEU A 41 -12.11 4.31 -5.91
CA LEU A 41 -10.88 4.07 -5.17
C LEU A 41 -10.44 2.61 -5.28
N PHE A 42 -9.27 2.38 -5.88
CA PHE A 42 -8.62 1.07 -5.86
C PHE A 42 -7.65 0.95 -4.69
N THR A 43 -6.75 1.93 -4.53
CA THR A 43 -5.87 2.03 -3.37
C THR A 43 -5.37 3.45 -3.18
N ALA A 44 -4.59 3.70 -2.13
CA ALA A 44 -3.84 4.94 -2.00
C ALA A 44 -2.48 4.72 -1.38
N CYS A 45 -1.47 5.43 -1.87
CA CYS A 45 -0.20 5.55 -1.18
C CYS A 45 -0.35 6.59 -0.07
N ILE A 46 -0.24 6.18 1.19
CA ILE A 46 -0.29 7.05 2.35
C ILE A 46 1.07 7.07 3.05
N TYR A 47 1.43 8.23 3.58
CA TYR A 47 2.70 8.46 4.27
C TYR A 47 2.55 9.41 5.48
N PRO A 48 1.57 9.20 6.37
CA PRO A 48 1.43 10.01 7.58
C PRO A 48 2.60 9.78 8.54
N ASP A 49 2.92 10.77 9.38
CA ASP A 49 4.05 10.67 10.31
C ASP A 49 3.86 9.60 11.40
N SER A 50 2.62 9.18 11.64
CA SER A 50 2.27 8.07 12.53
C SER A 50 2.62 6.71 11.95
N ILE A 51 2.67 6.56 10.61
CA ILE A 51 3.05 5.31 9.95
C ILE A 51 4.49 5.46 9.49
N MET A 52 5.39 4.75 10.16
CA MET A 52 6.86 4.88 10.02
C MET A 52 7.41 4.32 8.69
N LYS A 53 6.58 4.27 7.64
CA LYS A 53 6.87 3.88 6.26
C LYS A 53 5.69 4.25 5.34
N PRO A 54 5.92 4.56 4.05
CA PRO A 54 4.85 4.64 3.06
C PRO A 54 4.17 3.28 2.88
N VAL A 55 2.84 3.27 2.76
CA VAL A 55 2.06 2.04 2.56
C VAL A 55 0.93 2.27 1.56
N LEU A 56 0.49 1.20 0.90
CA LEU A 56 -0.75 1.19 0.11
C LEU A 56 -1.93 0.81 1.00
N TYR A 57 -2.87 1.73 1.21
CA TYR A 57 -4.04 1.52 2.06
C TYR A 57 -5.23 2.48 1.77
N PRO A 58 -6.49 1.98 1.82
CA PRO A 58 -6.86 0.57 1.80
C PRO A 58 -6.72 0.00 0.38
N VAL A 59 -6.55 -1.31 0.23
CA VAL A 59 -6.76 -1.94 -1.09
C VAL A 59 -8.21 -2.40 -1.18
N VAL A 60 -8.91 -1.98 -2.23
CA VAL A 60 -10.34 -2.19 -2.43
C VAL A 60 -10.55 -2.95 -3.75
N THR A 61 -11.43 -3.95 -3.72
CA THR A 61 -11.82 -4.69 -4.93
C THR A 61 -12.81 -3.88 -5.78
N ALA A 62 -13.00 -4.28 -7.04
CA ALA A 62 -14.04 -3.71 -7.90
C ALA A 62 -15.48 -3.86 -7.33
N GLY A 63 -15.70 -4.77 -6.37
CA GLY A 63 -16.96 -4.90 -5.66
C GLY A 63 -17.07 -4.03 -4.41
N GLY A 64 -16.12 -3.13 -4.16
CA GLY A 64 -16.08 -2.24 -2.99
C GLY A 64 -15.59 -2.90 -1.69
N GLN A 65 -15.14 -4.15 -1.72
CA GLN A 65 -14.67 -4.85 -0.53
C GLN A 65 -13.22 -4.48 -0.23
N ARG A 66 -12.93 -4.12 1.04
CA ARG A 66 -11.54 -3.96 1.50
C ARG A 66 -10.85 -5.31 1.60
N VAL A 67 -9.67 -5.42 0.97
CA VAL A 67 -8.77 -6.59 1.02
C VAL A 67 -7.81 -6.46 2.21
N THR A 68 -7.30 -5.25 2.46
CA THR A 68 -6.46 -4.96 3.62
C THR A 68 -7.31 -4.80 4.87
N ARG A 69 -6.84 -5.38 5.98
CA ARG A 69 -7.41 -5.17 7.32
C ARG A 69 -7.41 -3.69 7.71
N ALA A 70 -8.27 -3.25 8.63
CA ALA A 70 -8.42 -1.83 8.96
C ALA A 70 -7.50 -1.39 10.13
N PHE A 71 -7.23 -2.28 11.07
CA PHE A 71 -6.31 -2.01 12.18
C PHE A 71 -4.86 -1.90 11.67
N PRO A 72 -4.06 -0.95 12.18
CA PRO A 72 -4.31 -0.04 13.31
C PRO A 72 -4.94 1.31 12.94
N LEU A 73 -5.21 1.57 11.66
CA LEU A 73 -5.66 2.89 11.20
C LEU A 73 -7.12 3.17 11.57
N ASP A 74 -7.94 2.12 11.51
CA ASP A 74 -9.33 2.12 12.00
C ASP A 74 -9.57 0.95 12.95
N ARG A 75 -10.66 1.01 13.70
CA ARG A 75 -11.15 -0.12 14.51
C ARG A 75 -12.47 -0.63 13.96
N VAL A 76 -12.49 -1.89 13.54
CA VAL A 76 -13.69 -2.59 13.06
C VAL A 76 -14.07 -3.68 14.07
N ALA A 77 -15.36 -3.77 14.40
CA ALA A 77 -15.85 -4.79 15.34
C ALA A 77 -15.54 -6.19 14.81
N GLY A 78 -14.99 -7.05 15.68
CA GLY A 78 -14.56 -8.40 15.32
C GLY A 78 -13.17 -8.49 14.67
N GLU A 79 -12.55 -7.37 14.29
CA GLU A 79 -11.16 -7.38 13.85
C GLU A 79 -10.21 -7.51 15.06
N ARG A 80 -9.13 -8.28 14.91
CA ARG A 80 -8.08 -8.36 15.92
C ARG A 80 -7.40 -6.99 16.06
N VAL A 81 -6.84 -6.72 17.24
CA VAL A 81 -6.06 -5.50 17.53
C VAL A 81 -4.62 -5.86 17.88
N ASP A 82 -4.05 -6.74 17.06
CA ASP A 82 -2.71 -7.28 17.19
C ASP A 82 -1.80 -6.84 16.04
N HIS A 83 -0.48 -6.92 16.27
CA HIS A 83 0.54 -6.63 15.26
C HIS A 83 0.31 -5.29 14.53
N PRO A 84 0.40 -4.15 15.24
CA PRO A 84 0.12 -2.81 14.67
C PRO A 84 1.08 -2.41 13.53
N HIS A 85 2.13 -3.19 13.27
CA HIS A 85 3.01 -2.96 12.13
C HIS A 85 2.46 -3.53 10.79
N HIS A 86 1.41 -4.35 10.80
CA HIS A 86 0.77 -4.87 9.59
C HIS A 86 -0.22 -3.87 8.98
N VAL A 87 0.28 -2.74 8.48
CA VAL A 87 -0.53 -1.68 7.88
C VAL A 87 -0.54 -1.79 6.36
N GLY A 88 -1.69 -2.09 5.74
CA GLY A 88 -1.81 -2.10 4.28
C GLY A 88 -0.83 -3.03 3.57
N ILE A 89 -0.36 -2.63 2.39
CA ILE A 89 0.71 -3.32 1.63
C ILE A 89 1.95 -2.41 1.58
N TRP A 90 3.12 -2.98 1.84
CA TRP A 90 4.40 -2.28 1.74
C TRP A 90 5.53 -3.26 1.42
N LEU A 91 6.60 -2.71 0.86
CA LEU A 91 7.86 -3.40 0.65
C LEU A 91 8.90 -2.83 1.63
N ASN A 92 9.78 -3.69 2.14
CA ASN A 92 10.79 -3.29 3.10
C ASN A 92 11.89 -4.34 3.26
N TYR A 93 13.00 -3.94 3.86
CA TYR A 93 14.06 -4.79 4.39
C TYR A 93 13.96 -4.82 5.91
N GLY A 94 13.72 -6.00 6.49
CA GLY A 94 13.43 -6.11 7.92
C GLY A 94 14.60 -5.69 8.82
N ASN A 95 15.83 -6.08 8.48
CA ASN A 95 17.05 -5.69 9.19
C ASN A 95 18.00 -4.97 8.24
N VAL A 96 18.41 -3.75 8.59
CA VAL A 96 19.41 -2.98 7.85
C VAL A 96 20.45 -2.45 8.83
N ASN A 97 21.70 -2.89 8.67
CA ASN A 97 22.81 -2.53 9.55
C ASN A 97 22.51 -2.76 11.04
N GLY A 98 21.82 -3.85 11.37
CA GLY A 98 21.48 -4.22 12.74
C GLY A 98 20.24 -3.51 13.31
N LEU A 99 19.59 -2.64 12.54
CA LEU A 99 18.36 -1.97 12.92
C LEU A 99 17.13 -2.66 12.31
N ASP A 100 16.07 -2.80 13.10
CA ASP A 100 14.77 -3.31 12.68
C ASP A 100 13.94 -2.17 12.05
N PHE A 101 13.56 -2.34 10.77
CA PHE A 101 12.65 -1.44 10.05
C PHE A 101 11.27 -2.08 9.81
N TRP A 102 11.06 -3.34 10.21
CA TRP A 102 9.80 -4.06 10.08
C TRP A 102 8.77 -3.57 11.10
N ASN A 103 9.17 -3.46 12.36
CA ASN A 103 8.28 -3.16 13.48
C ASN A 103 7.80 -1.70 13.52
N HIS A 104 6.82 -1.45 14.40
CA HIS A 104 6.29 -0.12 14.65
C HIS A 104 6.86 0.46 15.97
N PRO A 105 7.73 1.49 15.93
CA PRO A 105 8.40 2.06 17.10
C PRO A 105 7.47 2.47 18.25
N GLU A 106 6.23 2.88 17.97
CA GLU A 106 5.27 3.25 19.03
C GLU A 106 4.82 2.05 19.88
N ALA A 107 4.90 0.83 19.35
CA ALA A 107 4.63 -0.40 20.09
C ALA A 107 5.87 -0.92 20.83
N ILE A 108 7.00 -0.21 20.76
CA ILE A 108 8.29 -0.62 21.33
C ILE A 108 8.57 0.15 22.63
N PRO A 109 8.85 -0.55 23.75
CA PRO A 109 9.36 0.04 24.99
C PRO A 109 10.57 0.95 24.77
N ALA A 110 10.63 2.06 25.52
CA ALA A 110 11.62 3.12 25.31
C ALA A 110 13.07 2.61 25.37
N ASP A 111 13.37 1.67 26.27
CA ASP A 111 14.68 1.03 26.45
C ASP A 111 15.12 0.20 25.23
N ARG A 112 14.20 -0.18 24.34
CA ARG A 112 14.50 -0.94 23.12
C ARG A 112 14.49 -0.11 21.84
N LYS A 113 14.00 1.13 21.85
CA LYS A 113 13.87 1.98 20.64
C LYS A 113 15.18 2.20 19.89
N HIS A 114 16.32 2.14 20.58
CA HIS A 114 17.65 2.25 19.97
C HIS A 114 17.98 1.14 18.95
N LYS A 115 17.16 0.08 18.85
CA LYS A 115 17.32 -1.02 17.89
C LYS A 115 16.46 -0.87 16.63
N PHE A 116 15.65 0.18 16.51
CA PHE A 116 14.64 0.31 15.46
C PHE A 116 14.90 1.54 14.59
N GLY A 117 14.83 1.35 13.28
CA GLY A 117 14.87 2.43 12.31
C GLY A 117 13.48 2.96 11.97
N THR A 118 13.42 3.97 11.12
CA THR A 118 12.16 4.53 10.60
C THR A 118 12.33 4.93 9.15
N ILE A 119 11.34 4.65 8.30
CA ILE A 119 11.33 5.10 6.91
C ILE A 119 10.43 6.33 6.83
N ARG A 120 10.99 7.47 6.44
CA ARG A 120 10.25 8.71 6.27
C ARG A 120 10.13 9.06 4.80
N HIS A 121 8.90 9.16 4.33
CA HIS A 121 8.62 9.75 3.03
C HIS A 121 9.19 11.17 2.96
N ARG A 122 9.85 11.50 1.85
CA ARG A 122 10.33 12.86 1.57
C ARG A 122 9.43 13.57 0.57
N GLU A 123 9.26 12.99 -0.61
CA GLU A 123 8.50 13.61 -1.69
C GLU A 123 7.94 12.56 -2.66
N ILE A 124 6.78 12.87 -3.23
CA ILE A 124 6.29 12.20 -4.43
C ILE A 124 7.02 12.84 -5.61
N ILE A 125 7.78 12.01 -6.33
CA ILE A 125 8.63 12.43 -7.44
C ILE A 125 7.81 12.51 -8.72
N ASP A 126 7.02 11.47 -9.00
CA ASP A 126 6.22 11.36 -10.21
C ASP A 126 4.96 10.56 -9.93
N ALA A 127 3.88 10.91 -10.63
CA ALA A 127 2.61 10.20 -10.61
C ALA A 127 2.04 10.31 -12.02
N ARG A 128 2.22 9.26 -12.82
CA ARG A 128 1.87 9.27 -14.25
C ARG A 128 1.05 8.06 -14.65
N GLU A 129 0.16 8.28 -15.61
CA GLU A 129 -0.69 7.26 -16.22
C GLU A 129 -0.18 6.95 -17.63
N ASP A 130 -0.15 5.68 -18.00
CA ASP A 130 0.21 5.19 -19.34
C ASP A 130 -0.77 4.11 -19.78
N GLY A 131 -1.87 4.56 -20.41
CA GLY A 131 -2.96 3.68 -20.83
C GLY A 131 -3.60 2.97 -19.63
N SER A 132 -3.42 1.64 -19.57
CA SER A 132 -3.92 0.79 -18.49
C SER A 132 -2.90 0.53 -17.38
N THR A 133 -1.80 1.29 -17.36
CA THR A 133 -0.75 1.22 -16.32
C THR A 133 -0.62 2.57 -15.65
N ALA A 134 -0.23 2.60 -14.38
CA ALA A 134 0.10 3.82 -13.65
C ALA A 134 1.38 3.62 -12.86
N PHE A 135 2.19 4.67 -12.76
CA PHE A 135 3.47 4.67 -12.08
C PHE A 135 3.48 5.76 -11.03
N LEU A 136 3.80 5.39 -9.80
CA LEU A 136 3.97 6.31 -8.68
C LEU A 136 5.39 6.14 -8.16
N SER A 137 6.19 7.20 -8.30
CA SER A 137 7.58 7.22 -7.86
C SER A 137 7.71 8.19 -6.67
N PHE A 138 8.46 7.80 -5.65
CA PHE A 138 8.67 8.62 -4.45
C PHE A 138 10.09 8.46 -3.90
N SER A 139 10.52 9.37 -3.02
CA SER A 139 11.72 9.19 -2.23
C SER A 139 11.43 9.11 -0.74
N ALA A 140 12.28 8.37 -0.03
CA ALA A 140 12.20 8.22 1.42
C ALA A 140 13.59 8.15 2.06
N ASP A 141 13.70 8.58 3.31
CA ASP A 141 14.90 8.39 4.11
C ASP A 141 14.70 7.26 5.12
N TRP A 142 15.66 6.35 5.16
CA TRP A 142 15.76 5.34 6.19
C TRP A 142 16.63 5.90 7.30
N LEU A 143 16.01 6.18 8.44
CA LEU A 143 16.61 6.89 9.55
C LEU A 143 17.03 5.94 10.67
N ARG A 144 18.16 6.24 11.28
CA ARG A 144 18.59 5.65 12.56
C ARG A 144 17.72 6.16 13.72
N PRO A 145 17.76 5.53 14.90
CA PRO A 145 17.01 6.00 16.08
C PRO A 145 17.32 7.44 16.50
N ASN A 146 18.53 7.94 16.22
CA ASN A 146 18.93 9.32 16.50
C ASN A 146 18.53 10.31 15.39
N GLY A 147 17.79 9.86 14.38
CA GLY A 147 17.31 10.67 13.26
C GLY A 147 18.31 10.87 12.11
N SER A 148 19.54 10.36 12.22
CA SER A 148 20.49 10.51 11.12
C SER A 148 20.18 9.53 9.96
N PRO A 149 20.37 9.96 8.69
CA PRO A 149 20.06 9.14 7.53
C PRO A 149 21.03 7.95 7.42
N LEU A 150 20.48 6.81 7.01
CA LEU A 150 21.18 5.57 6.71
C LEU A 150 21.14 5.25 5.22
N ILE A 151 19.96 5.34 4.60
CA ILE A 151 19.72 5.14 3.17
C ILE A 151 18.82 6.28 2.69
N ALA A 152 19.16 6.86 1.54
CA ALA A 152 18.23 7.65 0.75
C ALA A 152 17.66 6.74 -0.34
N GLU A 153 16.36 6.44 -0.23
CA GLU A 153 15.63 5.59 -1.16
C GLU A 153 14.99 6.44 -2.25
N ARG A 154 15.01 5.88 -3.46
CA ARG A 154 14.15 6.27 -4.57
C ARG A 154 13.43 5.02 -5.05
N THR A 155 12.10 5.08 -5.07
CA THR A 155 11.22 4.04 -5.61
C THR A 155 10.62 4.57 -6.91
N ASP A 156 10.73 3.80 -7.99
CA ASP A 156 10.28 4.18 -9.34
C ASP A 156 9.08 3.35 -9.80
#